data_AF-A0A3D2V0W7-F1
#
_entry.id   AF-A0A3D2V0W7-F1
#
_cell.length_a   1.000
_cell.length_b   1.000
_cell.length_c   1.000
_cell.angle_alpha   90.00
_cell.angle_beta   90.00
_cell.angle_gamma   90.00
#
_symmetry.space_group_name_H-M   'P 1'
#
loop_
_entity.id
_entity.type
_entity.pdbx_description
1 polymer ?
#
loop_
_entity_poly.entity_id
_entity_poly.type
_entity_poly.pdbx_seq_one_letter_code
_entity_poly.pdbx_strand_id
1 'polypeptide(L)'
;MSNSQPLSNVPDTAGRFGDFGGRYVPETLTKALNELAVEYEKAKQDPAFRAQLQSLFNDFVGRPSPLYFAERLTEHCGGAEIWLKREDTNHTGAHKINNTLGQALLTLRMGKKRVIAETGAGQHGVATATACARFGLECIVYMGSEDVRRQAPNVFSMKLLGAEVRPVESGSRTLRDAINEAMRAWMSSVESTHYIIGSVVGPHPFPVMVRDFQSVIGTEARQQSLDKFGALPDQVVACVGGGSNAAGMFYPFIDDEDVALLGVEAGGRSSERGDHASPLSFGDPGVLHGSFSYVMQDEDGQTCDVHSISAGLDYP
;
A
#
# COMPACT_ATOMS: atom_id res chain seq x y z
N MET A 1 16.96 8.60 32.03
CA MET A 1 16.39 7.47 31.28
C MET A 1 15.11 7.98 30.67
N SER A 2 15.17 8.40 29.40
CA SER A 2 14.02 8.90 28.66
C SER A 2 12.99 7.78 28.56
N ASN A 3 11.83 7.96 29.18
CA ASN A 3 10.71 7.06 29.06
C ASN A 3 9.97 7.38 27.74
N SER A 4 10.71 7.37 26.62
CA SER A 4 10.14 7.58 25.29
C SER A 4 9.30 6.36 24.95
N GLN A 5 8.02 6.57 24.70
CA GLN A 5 7.16 5.52 24.16
C GLN A 5 7.79 4.97 22.87
N PRO A 6 7.68 3.66 22.59
CA PRO A 6 8.21 3.09 21.36
C PRO A 6 7.57 3.79 20.16
N LEU A 7 8.36 4.05 19.12
CA LEU A 7 7.92 4.72 17.89
C LEU A 7 6.85 3.90 17.17
N SER A 8 6.80 2.59 17.41
CA SER A 8 5.74 1.71 16.94
C SER A 8 4.35 1.97 17.55
N ASN A 9 4.24 2.73 18.65
CA ASN A 9 2.97 3.01 19.33
C ASN A 9 2.16 4.14 18.65
N VAL A 10 1.83 3.93 17.38
CA VAL A 10 1.07 4.86 16.53
C VAL A 10 0.09 4.11 15.64
N PRO A 11 -1.04 4.73 15.27
CA PRO A 11 -1.44 6.12 15.55
C PRO A 11 -2.18 6.30 16.88
N ASP A 12 -2.51 7.54 17.21
CA ASP A 12 -3.46 7.84 18.28
C ASP A 12 -4.90 7.40 17.95
N THR A 13 -5.85 7.63 18.87
CA THR A 13 -7.25 7.25 18.70
C THR A 13 -7.98 8.02 17.59
N ALA A 14 -7.44 9.16 17.17
CA ALA A 14 -7.94 9.93 16.02
C ALA A 14 -7.32 9.46 14.69
N GLY A 15 -6.44 8.46 14.73
CA GLY A 15 -5.74 7.96 13.56
C GLY A 15 -4.59 8.86 13.11
N ARG A 16 -3.98 9.62 14.03
CA ARG A 16 -2.84 10.51 13.76
C ARG A 16 -1.48 9.90 14.12
N PHE A 17 -0.49 10.19 13.28
CA PHE A 17 0.93 9.90 13.47
C PHE A 17 1.66 11.22 13.71
N GLY A 18 1.68 11.70 14.95
CA GLY A 18 2.00 13.10 15.22
C GLY A 18 0.99 14.00 14.53
N ASP A 19 1.44 14.88 13.64
CA ASP A 19 0.55 15.79 12.90
C ASP A 19 -0.16 15.12 11.70
N PHE A 20 0.38 13.99 11.21
CA PHE A 20 -0.05 13.34 9.96
C PHE A 20 -1.20 12.35 10.16
N GLY A 21 -1.90 11.98 9.09
CA GLY A 21 -2.99 11.01 9.10
C GLY A 21 -4.37 11.65 9.29
N GLY A 22 -5.20 11.07 10.16
CA GLY A 22 -6.57 11.53 10.42
C GLY A 22 -7.61 11.03 9.40
N ARG A 23 -8.77 11.70 9.39
CA ARG A 23 -9.92 11.37 8.53
C ARG A 23 -10.50 12.63 7.91
N TYR A 24 -10.07 12.96 6.70
CA TYR A 24 -10.50 14.15 5.95
C TYR A 24 -11.44 13.77 4.82
N VAL A 25 -12.59 13.20 5.16
CA VAL A 25 -13.56 12.68 4.20
C VAL A 25 -14.94 13.32 4.38
N PRO A 26 -15.81 13.27 3.36
CA PRO A 26 -17.21 13.63 3.52
C PRO A 26 -17.91 12.74 4.56
N GLU A 27 -18.90 13.30 5.26
CA GLU A 27 -19.65 12.59 6.32
C GLU A 27 -20.33 11.30 5.83
N THR A 28 -20.64 11.23 4.53
CA THR A 28 -21.20 10.04 3.88
C THR A 28 -20.29 8.81 3.98
N LEU A 29 -18.97 8.97 4.16
CA LEU A 29 -18.02 7.87 4.34
C LEU A 29 -17.76 7.52 5.82
N THR A 30 -18.16 8.39 6.77
CA THR A 30 -17.88 8.21 8.20
C THR A 30 -18.40 6.88 8.72
N LYS A 31 -19.64 6.49 8.36
CA LYS A 31 -20.25 5.21 8.77
C LYS A 31 -19.42 4.01 8.28
N ALA A 32 -18.99 4.02 7.02
CA ALA A 32 -18.23 2.92 6.41
C ALA A 32 -16.82 2.80 7.01
N LEU A 33 -16.17 3.92 7.29
CA LEU A 33 -14.86 3.94 7.95
C LEU A 33 -14.95 3.49 9.41
N ASN A 34 -16.02 3.83 10.12
CA ASN A 34 -16.26 3.35 11.48
C ASN A 34 -16.52 1.85 11.52
N GLU A 35 -17.36 1.34 10.60
CA GLU A 35 -17.58 -0.10 10.42
C GLU A 35 -16.26 -0.84 10.18
N LEU A 36 -15.44 -0.33 9.24
CA LEU A 36 -14.13 -0.88 8.94
C LEU A 36 -13.17 -0.84 10.13
N ALA A 37 -13.08 0.28 10.85
CA ALA A 37 -12.17 0.41 11.99
C ALA A 37 -12.54 -0.55 13.12
N VAL A 38 -13.84 -0.66 13.44
CA VAL A 38 -14.33 -1.58 14.46
C VAL A 38 -14.07 -3.03 14.05
N GLU A 39 -14.34 -3.40 12.79
CA GLU A 39 -14.11 -4.78 12.35
C GLU A 39 -12.63 -5.11 12.24
N TYR A 40 -11.79 -4.16 11.82
CA TYR A 40 -10.35 -4.31 11.79
C TYR A 40 -9.77 -4.58 13.18
N GLU A 41 -10.16 -3.81 14.20
CA GLU A 41 -9.70 -4.02 15.58
C GLU A 41 -10.11 -5.39 16.13
N LYS A 42 -11.35 -5.84 15.84
CA LYS A 42 -11.80 -7.19 16.20
C LYS A 42 -10.97 -8.26 15.51
N ALA A 43 -10.81 -8.16 14.19
CA ALA A 43 -10.05 -9.12 13.39
C ALA A 43 -8.58 -9.18 13.81
N LYS A 44 -7.99 -8.02 14.13
CA LYS A 44 -6.62 -7.93 14.64
C LYS A 44 -6.46 -8.72 15.94
N GLN A 45 -7.45 -8.81 16.80
CA GLN A 45 -7.40 -9.56 18.07
C GLN A 45 -7.88 -11.02 17.96
N ASP A 46 -8.49 -11.39 16.83
CA ASP A 46 -9.08 -12.71 16.60
C ASP A 46 -8.04 -13.75 16.14
N PRO A 47 -7.74 -14.78 16.94
CA PRO A 47 -6.78 -15.84 16.56
C PRO A 47 -7.21 -16.60 15.30
N ALA A 48 -8.51 -16.76 15.05
CA ALA A 48 -9.01 -17.46 13.88
C ALA A 48 -8.74 -16.67 12.59
N PHE A 49 -8.93 -15.33 12.63
CA PHE A 49 -8.58 -14.46 11.51
C PHE A 49 -7.08 -14.53 11.20
N ARG A 50 -6.23 -14.43 12.23
CA ARG A 50 -4.78 -14.50 12.07
C ARG A 50 -4.34 -15.86 11.50
N ALA A 51 -4.91 -16.96 12.01
CA ALA A 51 -4.62 -18.30 11.51
C ALA A 51 -5.04 -18.48 10.05
N GLN A 52 -6.22 -17.96 9.67
CA GLN A 52 -6.69 -17.99 8.29
C GLN A 52 -5.81 -17.17 7.36
N LEU A 53 -5.44 -15.95 7.75
CA LEU A 53 -4.55 -15.10 6.96
C LEU A 53 -3.16 -15.74 6.81
N GLN A 54 -2.62 -16.34 7.88
CA GLN A 54 -1.33 -17.04 7.84
C GLN A 54 -1.37 -18.27 6.92
N SER A 55 -2.45 -19.05 6.93
CA SER A 55 -2.61 -20.17 5.99
C SER A 55 -2.64 -19.67 4.54
N LEU A 56 -3.33 -18.57 4.26
CA LEU A 56 -3.31 -17.98 2.92
C LEU A 56 -1.91 -17.49 2.53
N PHE A 57 -1.17 -16.87 3.45
CA PHE A 57 0.21 -16.48 3.20
C PHE A 57 1.09 -17.68 2.85
N ASN A 58 0.98 -18.78 3.58
CA ASN A 58 1.78 -19.97 3.34
C ASN A 58 1.35 -20.69 2.04
N ASP A 59 0.07 -21.04 1.94
CA ASP A 59 -0.43 -22.02 0.97
C ASP A 59 -0.89 -21.37 -0.35
N PHE A 60 -1.30 -20.09 -0.32
CA PHE A 60 -1.83 -19.38 -1.48
C PHE A 60 -0.85 -18.34 -2.04
N VAL A 61 -0.11 -17.63 -1.16
CA VAL A 61 0.89 -16.63 -1.60
C VAL A 61 2.26 -17.25 -1.83
N GLY A 62 2.66 -18.24 -1.02
CA GLY A 62 3.99 -18.85 -1.05
C GLY A 62 5.01 -18.19 -0.12
N ARG A 63 4.55 -17.61 1.01
CA ARG A 63 5.41 -17.01 2.04
C ARG A 63 6.08 -18.09 2.91
N PRO A 64 7.24 -17.80 3.54
CA PRO A 64 7.98 -16.54 3.50
C PRO A 64 8.71 -16.30 2.18
N SER A 65 8.74 -15.05 1.71
CA SER A 65 9.54 -14.71 0.52
C SER A 65 11.03 -14.77 0.86
N PRO A 66 11.92 -15.21 -0.05
CA PRO A 66 13.34 -15.32 0.27
C PRO A 66 14.04 -13.98 0.58
N LEU A 67 15.08 -14.02 1.43
CA LEU A 67 16.11 -12.97 1.50
C LEU A 67 17.36 -13.47 0.75
N TYR A 68 17.67 -12.83 -0.37
CA TYR A 68 18.65 -13.31 -1.34
C TYR A 68 19.89 -12.41 -1.38
N PHE A 69 21.08 -12.99 -1.24
CA PHE A 69 22.34 -12.26 -1.38
C PHE A 69 22.65 -12.01 -2.85
N ALA A 70 22.77 -10.75 -3.25
CA ALA A 70 23.00 -10.36 -4.63
C ALA A 70 24.50 -10.18 -4.92
N GLU A 71 25.25 -11.28 -4.94
CA GLU A 71 26.72 -11.33 -5.10
C GLU A 71 27.27 -10.35 -6.16
N ARG A 72 26.74 -10.42 -7.38
CA ARG A 72 27.20 -9.56 -8.50
C ARG A 72 26.92 -8.07 -8.29
N LEU A 73 25.83 -7.74 -7.59
CA LEU A 73 25.48 -6.35 -7.31
C LEU A 73 26.34 -5.80 -6.18
N THR A 74 26.59 -6.61 -5.15
CA THR A 74 27.57 -6.34 -4.09
C THR A 74 28.95 -6.06 -4.68
N GLU A 75 29.46 -6.93 -5.55
CA GLU A 75 30.75 -6.75 -6.25
C GLU A 75 30.78 -5.46 -7.09
N HIS A 76 29.70 -5.16 -7.80
CA HIS A 76 29.60 -3.96 -8.63
C HIS A 76 29.63 -2.67 -7.80
N CYS A 77 28.91 -2.64 -6.68
CA CYS A 77 28.88 -1.48 -5.79
C CYS A 77 30.17 -1.33 -4.97
N GLY A 78 30.91 -2.40 -4.74
CA GLY A 78 32.24 -2.38 -4.11
C GLY A 78 32.27 -1.87 -2.66
N GLY A 79 31.11 -1.82 -2.01
CA GLY A 79 30.93 -1.24 -0.67
C GLY A 79 30.10 -2.15 0.22
N ALA A 80 28.77 -1.99 0.17
CA ALA A 80 27.85 -2.74 1.03
C ALA A 80 27.51 -4.13 0.47
N GLU A 81 27.22 -5.07 1.37
CA GLU A 81 26.53 -6.32 1.03
C GLU A 81 25.07 -6.05 0.69
N ILE A 82 24.63 -6.48 -0.50
CA ILE A 82 23.27 -6.19 -0.96
C ILE A 82 22.42 -7.46 -0.88
N TRP A 83 21.35 -7.36 -0.08
CA TRP A 83 20.36 -8.41 0.13
C TRP A 83 18.99 -7.97 -0.40
N LEU A 84 18.35 -8.85 -1.17
CA LEU A 84 17.05 -8.58 -1.79
C LEU A 84 15.96 -9.37 -1.07
N LYS A 85 14.99 -8.67 -0.47
CA LYS A 85 13.75 -9.28 0.02
C LYS A 85 12.80 -9.52 -1.15
N ARG A 86 12.61 -10.79 -1.52
CA ARG A 86 12.05 -11.23 -2.80
C ARG A 86 10.52 -11.22 -2.87
N GLU A 87 9.88 -10.08 -2.58
CA GLU A 87 8.42 -9.94 -2.74
C GLU A 87 7.95 -10.10 -4.19
N ASP A 88 8.86 -10.07 -5.16
CA ASP A 88 8.60 -10.37 -6.58
C ASP A 88 8.20 -11.84 -6.81
N THR A 89 8.53 -12.76 -5.89
CA THR A 89 8.19 -14.19 -6.02
C THR A 89 6.82 -14.53 -5.43
N ASN A 90 6.14 -13.57 -4.81
CA ASN A 90 4.80 -13.80 -4.27
C ASN A 90 3.83 -14.16 -5.38
N HIS A 91 2.76 -14.90 -5.06
CA HIS A 91 1.63 -15.02 -5.97
C HIS A 91 1.13 -13.63 -6.39
N THR A 92 0.84 -13.46 -7.68
CA THR A 92 0.60 -12.17 -8.39
C THR A 92 1.83 -11.29 -8.68
N GLY A 93 3.01 -11.62 -8.15
CA GLY A 93 4.29 -11.02 -8.55
C GLY A 93 4.68 -9.74 -7.79
N ALA A 94 4.02 -9.42 -6.67
CA ALA A 94 4.32 -8.23 -5.87
C ALA A 94 3.85 -8.37 -4.41
N HIS A 95 4.24 -7.41 -3.57
CA HIS A 95 3.80 -7.29 -2.17
C HIS A 95 2.31 -6.99 -2.00
N LYS A 96 1.61 -6.54 -3.07
CA LYS A 96 0.21 -6.08 -2.97
C LYS A 96 -0.75 -7.16 -2.48
N ILE A 97 -0.47 -8.43 -2.77
CA ILE A 97 -1.32 -9.57 -2.37
C ILE A 97 -1.46 -9.71 -0.84
N ASN A 98 -0.45 -9.29 -0.08
CA ASN A 98 -0.49 -9.36 1.39
C ASN A 98 -1.67 -8.53 1.93
N ASN A 99 -1.77 -7.30 1.43
CA ASN A 99 -2.82 -6.35 1.78
C ASN A 99 -4.21 -6.78 1.27
N THR A 100 -4.30 -7.22 0.00
CA THR A 100 -5.60 -7.52 -0.60
C THR A 100 -6.26 -8.74 0.02
N LEU A 101 -5.49 -9.75 0.45
CA LEU A 101 -6.04 -10.89 1.18
C LEU A 101 -6.58 -10.48 2.56
N GLY A 102 -5.83 -9.66 3.31
CA GLY A 102 -6.27 -9.16 4.60
C GLY A 102 -7.58 -8.36 4.50
N GLN A 103 -7.65 -7.42 3.56
CA GLN A 103 -8.86 -6.63 3.33
C GLN A 103 -10.02 -7.44 2.73
N ALA A 104 -9.76 -8.44 1.88
CA ALA A 104 -10.82 -9.32 1.38
C ALA A 104 -11.43 -10.19 2.49
N LEU A 105 -10.63 -10.67 3.44
CA LEU A 105 -11.15 -11.34 4.63
C LEU A 105 -12.01 -10.39 5.49
N LEU A 106 -11.59 -9.14 5.68
CA LEU A 106 -12.41 -8.14 6.36
C LEU A 106 -13.72 -7.85 5.63
N THR A 107 -13.68 -7.84 4.29
CA THR A 107 -14.88 -7.68 3.44
C THR A 107 -15.93 -8.75 3.77
N LEU A 108 -15.50 -10.01 3.86
CA LEU A 108 -16.37 -11.13 4.24
C LEU A 108 -16.93 -10.97 5.65
N ARG A 109 -16.10 -10.53 6.61
CA ARG A 109 -16.51 -10.34 8.01
C ARG A 109 -17.53 -9.21 8.19
N MET A 110 -17.40 -8.15 7.40
CA MET A 110 -18.40 -7.07 7.32
C MET A 110 -19.65 -7.46 6.52
N GLY A 111 -19.72 -8.69 5.98
CA GLY A 111 -20.87 -9.17 5.21
C GLY A 111 -21.05 -8.49 3.84
N LYS A 112 -20.01 -7.80 3.35
CA LYS A 112 -20.03 -7.12 2.04
C LYS A 112 -19.80 -8.16 0.94
N LYS A 113 -20.45 -7.97 -0.21
CA LYS A 113 -20.38 -8.91 -1.36
C LYS A 113 -19.59 -8.37 -2.55
N ARG A 114 -19.30 -7.07 -2.52
CA ARG A 114 -18.65 -6.36 -3.61
C ARG A 114 -17.43 -5.60 -3.10
N VAL A 115 -16.39 -5.62 -3.92
CA VAL A 115 -15.15 -4.89 -3.73
C VAL A 115 -14.99 -3.90 -4.87
N ILE A 116 -14.53 -2.71 -4.51
CA ILE A 116 -13.96 -1.76 -5.46
C ILE A 116 -12.49 -1.51 -5.09
N ALA A 117 -11.67 -1.20 -6.08
CA ALA A 117 -10.28 -0.78 -5.90
C ALA A 117 -9.85 0.18 -7.01
N GLU A 118 -8.78 0.92 -6.77
CA GLU A 118 -8.05 1.71 -7.75
C GLU A 118 -6.84 0.93 -8.29
N THR A 119 -6.27 1.32 -9.42
CA THR A 119 -4.92 0.88 -9.79
C THR A 119 -4.28 1.81 -10.82
N GLY A 120 -2.96 1.98 -10.73
CA GLY A 120 -2.13 2.67 -11.74
C GLY A 120 -1.37 1.64 -12.57
N ALA A 121 -0.24 1.14 -12.06
CA ALA A 121 0.54 0.08 -12.72
C ALA A 121 -0.22 -1.25 -12.96
N GLY A 122 -1.39 -1.46 -12.36
CA GLY A 122 -2.19 -2.69 -12.53
C GLY A 122 -1.97 -3.74 -11.43
N GLN A 123 -0.83 -3.74 -10.74
CA GLN A 123 -0.49 -4.75 -9.74
C GLN A 123 -1.50 -4.84 -8.57
N HIS A 124 -1.98 -3.70 -8.05
CA HIS A 124 -3.00 -3.70 -6.99
C HIS A 124 -4.34 -4.24 -7.49
N GLY A 125 -4.73 -3.83 -8.70
CA GLY A 125 -5.94 -4.33 -9.36
C GLY A 125 -5.90 -5.85 -9.59
N VAL A 126 -4.78 -6.39 -10.07
CA VAL A 126 -4.57 -7.84 -10.22
C VAL A 126 -4.64 -8.55 -8.86
N ALA A 127 -3.93 -8.06 -7.84
CA ALA A 127 -3.96 -8.63 -6.50
C ALA A 127 -5.36 -8.60 -5.87
N THR A 128 -6.14 -7.54 -6.12
CA THR A 128 -7.52 -7.40 -5.64
C THR A 128 -8.44 -8.37 -6.38
N ALA A 129 -8.35 -8.43 -7.71
CA ALA A 129 -9.11 -9.38 -8.52
C ALA A 129 -8.83 -10.84 -8.11
N THR A 130 -7.56 -11.19 -7.87
CA THR A 130 -7.18 -12.52 -7.38
C THR A 130 -7.81 -12.85 -6.03
N ALA A 131 -7.73 -11.91 -5.07
CA ALA A 131 -8.36 -12.11 -3.76
C ALA A 131 -9.88 -12.25 -3.88
N CYS A 132 -10.53 -11.42 -4.70
CA CYS A 132 -11.97 -11.47 -4.91
C CYS A 132 -12.40 -12.79 -5.57
N ALA A 133 -11.69 -13.24 -6.61
CA ALA A 133 -11.94 -14.52 -7.28
C ALA A 133 -11.83 -15.70 -6.30
N ARG A 134 -10.82 -15.66 -5.40
CA ARG A 134 -10.61 -16.68 -4.37
C ARG A 134 -11.76 -16.77 -3.35
N PHE A 135 -12.42 -15.65 -3.06
CA PHE A 135 -13.48 -15.56 -2.05
C PHE A 135 -14.90 -15.43 -2.61
N GLY A 136 -15.06 -15.41 -3.94
CA GLY A 136 -16.36 -15.25 -4.59
C GLY A 136 -16.96 -13.85 -4.39
N LEU A 137 -16.12 -12.82 -4.34
CA LEU A 137 -16.55 -11.41 -4.24
C LEU A 137 -16.64 -10.79 -5.64
N GLU A 138 -17.66 -9.95 -5.87
CA GLU A 138 -17.70 -9.11 -7.06
C GLU A 138 -16.57 -8.09 -7.01
N CYS A 139 -15.83 -7.89 -8.10
CA CYS A 139 -14.68 -6.98 -8.13
C CYS A 139 -14.78 -5.98 -9.27
N ILE A 140 -14.68 -4.70 -8.93
CA ILE A 140 -14.60 -3.59 -9.90
C ILE A 140 -13.30 -2.82 -9.64
N VAL A 141 -12.45 -2.70 -10.66
CA VAL A 141 -11.19 -1.96 -10.57
C VAL A 141 -11.26 -0.70 -11.43
N TYR A 142 -11.11 0.46 -10.80
CA TYR A 142 -10.97 1.75 -11.47
C TYR A 142 -9.51 1.97 -11.87
N MET A 143 -9.28 2.35 -13.12
CA MET A 143 -7.94 2.53 -13.67
C MET A 143 -7.95 3.70 -14.65
N GLY A 144 -6.98 4.62 -14.54
CA GLY A 144 -6.85 5.73 -15.49
C GLY A 144 -6.74 5.23 -16.93
N SER A 145 -7.40 5.88 -17.90
CA SER A 145 -7.43 5.36 -19.27
C SER A 145 -6.05 5.34 -19.94
N GLU A 146 -5.15 6.23 -19.54
CA GLU A 146 -3.75 6.19 -20.00
C GLU A 146 -3.00 4.98 -19.40
N ASP A 147 -3.28 4.63 -18.14
CA ASP A 147 -2.75 3.42 -17.51
C ASP A 147 -3.34 2.14 -18.11
N VAL A 148 -4.64 2.12 -18.46
CA VAL A 148 -5.27 1.00 -19.18
C VAL A 148 -4.54 0.74 -20.51
N ARG A 149 -4.18 1.80 -21.23
CA ARG A 149 -3.42 1.71 -22.50
C ARG A 149 -2.00 1.19 -22.26
N ARG A 150 -1.30 1.69 -21.25
CA ARG A 150 0.10 1.33 -20.94
C ARG A 150 0.25 -0.07 -20.34
N GLN A 151 -0.74 -0.53 -19.58
CA GLN A 151 -0.68 -1.74 -18.75
C GLN A 151 -1.67 -2.82 -19.23
N ALA A 152 -1.83 -2.95 -20.55
CA ALA A 152 -2.74 -3.91 -21.17
C ALA A 152 -2.61 -5.36 -20.65
N PRO A 153 -1.41 -5.91 -20.35
CA PRO A 153 -1.29 -7.24 -19.75
C PRO A 153 -1.99 -7.37 -18.40
N ASN A 154 -1.87 -6.37 -17.52
CA ASN A 154 -2.53 -6.40 -16.21
C ASN A 154 -4.03 -6.22 -16.34
N VAL A 155 -4.50 -5.39 -17.28
CA VAL A 155 -5.94 -5.27 -17.60
C VAL A 155 -6.53 -6.60 -18.05
N PHE A 156 -5.80 -7.32 -18.91
CA PHE A 156 -6.21 -8.65 -19.36
C PHE A 156 -6.26 -9.65 -18.21
N SER A 157 -5.23 -9.70 -17.35
CA SER A 157 -5.20 -10.55 -16.15
C SER A 157 -6.39 -10.28 -15.20
N MET A 158 -6.72 -9.01 -14.94
CA MET A 158 -7.89 -8.65 -14.12
C MET A 158 -9.20 -9.20 -14.70
N LYS A 159 -9.38 -9.08 -16.02
CA LYS A 159 -10.58 -9.60 -16.70
C LYS A 159 -10.65 -11.13 -16.68
N LEU A 160 -9.51 -11.82 -16.85
CA LEU A 160 -9.45 -13.29 -16.72
C LEU A 160 -9.83 -13.77 -15.32
N LEU A 161 -9.52 -12.98 -14.29
CA LEU A 161 -9.90 -13.24 -12.89
C LEU A 161 -11.37 -12.87 -12.61
N GLY A 162 -12.12 -12.39 -13.60
CA GLY A 162 -13.54 -12.05 -13.47
C GLY A 162 -13.81 -10.65 -12.94
N ALA A 163 -12.80 -9.79 -12.80
CA ALA A 163 -13.00 -8.40 -12.39
C ALA A 163 -13.48 -7.52 -13.55
N GLU A 164 -14.38 -6.59 -13.25
CA GLU A 164 -14.73 -5.49 -14.16
C GLU A 164 -13.64 -4.41 -14.07
N VAL A 165 -13.06 -4.04 -15.21
CA VAL A 165 -12.09 -2.92 -15.27
C VAL A 165 -12.80 -1.69 -15.84
N ARG A 166 -12.89 -0.61 -15.05
CA ARG A 166 -13.53 0.66 -15.42
C ARG A 166 -12.47 1.74 -15.72
N PRO A 167 -12.30 2.11 -17.00
CA PRO A 167 -11.40 3.20 -17.38
C PRO A 167 -11.91 4.54 -16.82
N VAL A 168 -10.99 5.35 -16.30
CA VAL A 168 -11.26 6.72 -15.82
C VAL A 168 -10.70 7.71 -16.82
N GLU A 169 -11.58 8.50 -17.42
CA GLU A 169 -11.27 9.47 -18.49
C GLU A 169 -11.13 10.92 -17.99
N SER A 170 -11.49 11.17 -16.73
CA SER A 170 -11.41 12.49 -16.10
C SER A 170 -9.98 12.85 -15.66
N GLY A 171 -9.70 14.14 -15.60
CA GLY A 171 -8.44 14.67 -15.07
C GLY A 171 -7.23 14.22 -15.88
N SER A 172 -6.17 13.85 -15.16
CA SER A 172 -4.91 13.36 -15.74
C SER A 172 -4.99 11.95 -16.32
N ARG A 173 -6.08 11.21 -16.04
CA ARG A 173 -6.32 9.82 -16.47
C ARG A 173 -5.27 8.85 -15.94
N THR A 174 -4.83 9.08 -14.70
CA THR A 174 -3.82 8.28 -13.98
C THR A 174 -4.36 7.79 -12.62
N LEU A 175 -3.48 7.25 -11.76
CA LEU A 175 -3.81 6.73 -10.43
C LEU A 175 -4.60 7.72 -9.55
N ARG A 176 -4.26 9.02 -9.56
CA ARG A 176 -4.98 10.05 -8.78
C ARG A 176 -6.47 10.05 -9.13
N ASP A 177 -6.80 10.07 -10.41
CA ASP A 177 -8.18 10.12 -10.87
C ASP A 177 -8.91 8.80 -10.60
N ALA A 178 -8.20 7.67 -10.69
CA ALA A 178 -8.74 6.37 -10.31
C ALA A 178 -9.13 6.30 -8.83
N ILE A 179 -8.33 6.88 -7.93
CA ILE A 179 -8.66 6.99 -6.49
C ILE A 179 -9.92 7.84 -6.29
N ASN A 180 -10.00 8.99 -6.95
CA ASN A 180 -11.15 9.88 -6.87
C ASN A 180 -12.45 9.18 -7.29
N GLU A 181 -12.43 8.47 -8.41
CA GLU A 181 -13.59 7.71 -8.90
C GLU A 181 -13.93 6.51 -8.01
N ALA A 182 -12.93 5.79 -7.47
CA ALA A 182 -13.17 4.72 -6.52
C ALA A 182 -13.83 5.24 -5.22
N MET A 183 -13.35 6.36 -4.67
CA MET A 183 -13.97 6.99 -3.49
C MET A 183 -15.39 7.49 -3.78
N ARG A 184 -15.62 8.08 -4.95
CA ARG A 184 -16.97 8.50 -5.40
C ARG A 184 -17.92 7.32 -5.52
N ALA A 185 -17.48 6.22 -6.13
CA ALA A 185 -18.25 4.99 -6.23
C ALA A 185 -18.53 4.39 -4.85
N TRP A 186 -17.55 4.46 -3.93
CA TRP A 186 -17.72 3.99 -2.57
C TRP A 186 -18.86 4.73 -1.86
N MET A 187 -18.87 6.06 -1.91
CA MET A 187 -19.91 6.90 -1.29
C MET A 187 -21.33 6.48 -1.69
N SER A 188 -21.52 6.08 -2.95
CA SER A 188 -22.84 5.66 -3.47
C SER A 188 -23.23 4.23 -3.09
N SER A 189 -22.32 3.44 -2.53
CA SER A 189 -22.51 1.98 -2.38
C SER A 189 -21.97 1.39 -1.06
N VAL A 190 -21.66 2.23 -0.07
CA VAL A 190 -21.04 1.87 1.22
C VAL A 190 -21.73 0.71 1.96
N GLU A 191 -23.03 0.53 1.78
CA GLU A 191 -23.78 -0.52 2.48
C GLU A 191 -23.40 -1.93 2.00
N SER A 192 -23.10 -2.10 0.70
CA SER A 192 -22.85 -3.40 0.07
C SER A 192 -21.41 -3.57 -0.43
N THR A 193 -20.64 -2.48 -0.49
CA THR A 193 -19.31 -2.43 -1.09
C THR A 193 -18.23 -2.11 -0.07
N HIS A 194 -17.13 -2.86 -0.10
CA HIS A 194 -15.88 -2.46 0.55
C HIS A 194 -14.90 -1.87 -0.48
N TYR A 195 -14.18 -0.83 -0.09
CA TYR A 195 -13.08 -0.26 -0.87
C TYR A 195 -11.76 -0.84 -0.39
N ILE A 196 -11.10 -1.66 -1.21
CA ILE A 196 -9.77 -2.19 -0.93
C ILE A 196 -8.74 -1.20 -1.46
N ILE A 197 -8.22 -0.35 -0.58
CA ILE A 197 -7.19 0.64 -0.92
C ILE A 197 -5.82 -0.04 -1.13
N GLY A 198 -5.02 0.50 -2.04
CA GLY A 198 -3.79 -0.14 -2.51
C GLY A 198 -2.49 0.25 -1.81
N SER A 199 -2.51 1.21 -0.90
CA SER A 199 -1.31 1.66 -0.19
C SER A 199 -1.59 2.25 1.20
N VAL A 200 -0.55 2.69 1.92
CA VAL A 200 -0.67 3.31 3.26
C VAL A 200 -1.07 4.80 3.16
N VAL A 201 -2.05 5.05 2.30
CA VAL A 201 -2.65 6.35 2.06
C VAL A 201 -4.10 6.32 2.53
N GLY A 202 -4.76 7.47 2.48
CA GLY A 202 -6.18 7.57 2.75
C GLY A 202 -6.53 7.73 4.23
N PRO A 203 -7.83 7.86 4.55
CA PRO A 203 -8.28 8.12 5.90
C PRO A 203 -8.01 6.92 6.81
N HIS A 204 -7.78 7.18 8.11
CA HIS A 204 -7.81 6.12 9.11
C HIS A 204 -9.13 5.30 8.99
N PRO A 205 -9.11 3.95 9.02
CA PRO A 205 -8.03 3.07 9.48
C PRO A 205 -7.07 2.57 8.39
N PHE A 206 -7.21 3.00 7.14
CA PHE A 206 -6.46 2.42 6.02
C PHE A 206 -4.93 2.42 6.20
N PRO A 207 -4.25 3.52 6.57
CA PRO A 207 -2.79 3.50 6.69
C PRO A 207 -2.27 2.45 7.68
N VAL A 208 -2.93 2.31 8.84
CA VAL A 208 -2.58 1.32 9.87
C VAL A 208 -2.82 -0.09 9.39
N MET A 209 -4.01 -0.32 8.84
CA MET A 209 -4.45 -1.63 8.38
C MET A 209 -3.55 -2.15 7.26
N VAL A 210 -3.25 -1.31 6.27
CA VAL A 210 -2.38 -1.68 5.15
C VAL A 210 -0.95 -1.92 5.64
N ARG A 211 -0.42 -1.09 6.54
CA ARG A 211 0.91 -1.32 7.17
C ARG A 211 0.94 -2.67 7.88
N ASP A 212 -0.05 -2.96 8.72
CA ASP A 212 -0.09 -4.18 9.53
C ASP A 212 -0.20 -5.43 8.63
N PHE A 213 -0.97 -5.39 7.53
CA PHE A 213 -1.00 -6.51 6.58
C PHE A 213 0.31 -6.66 5.78
N GLN A 214 1.04 -5.57 5.58
CA GLN A 214 2.34 -5.59 4.91
C GLN A 214 3.51 -5.87 5.86
N SER A 215 3.33 -5.79 7.19
CA SER A 215 4.41 -5.94 8.16
C SER A 215 5.06 -7.33 8.15
N VAL A 216 4.38 -8.32 7.56
CA VAL A 216 4.93 -9.64 7.29
C VAL A 216 6.25 -9.59 6.51
N ILE A 217 6.43 -8.57 5.65
CA ILE A 217 7.66 -8.36 4.88
C ILE A 217 8.85 -8.13 5.83
N GLY A 218 8.75 -7.12 6.70
CA GLY A 218 9.80 -6.78 7.64
C GLY A 218 10.00 -7.85 8.70
N THR A 219 8.93 -8.50 9.18
CA THR A 219 9.02 -9.57 10.18
C THR A 219 9.85 -10.73 9.66
N GLU A 220 9.57 -11.16 8.43
CA GLU A 220 10.36 -12.21 7.79
C GLU A 220 11.79 -11.75 7.49
N ALA A 221 11.97 -10.53 6.95
CA ALA A 221 13.30 -10.00 6.63
C ALA A 221 14.18 -9.90 7.87
N ARG A 222 13.63 -9.46 9.01
CA ARG A 222 14.31 -9.37 10.30
C ARG A 222 14.79 -10.74 10.77
N GLN A 223 13.91 -11.74 10.76
CA GLN A 223 14.29 -13.11 11.14
C GLN A 223 15.33 -13.69 10.17
N GLN A 224 15.13 -13.52 8.86
CA GLN A 224 16.03 -14.02 7.83
C GLN A 224 17.42 -13.37 7.90
N SER A 225 17.51 -12.11 8.33
CA SER A 225 18.78 -11.39 8.52
C SER A 225 19.61 -12.03 9.63
N LEU A 226 18.97 -12.27 10.79
CA LEU A 226 19.57 -12.96 11.92
C LEU A 226 20.02 -14.38 11.53
N ASP A 227 19.20 -15.10 10.76
CA ASP A 227 19.51 -16.46 10.32
C ASP A 227 20.66 -16.53 9.30
N LYS A 228 20.79 -15.53 8.42
CA LYS A 228 21.72 -15.57 7.27
C LYS A 228 23.08 -14.95 7.55
N PHE A 229 23.12 -13.87 8.30
CA PHE A 229 24.36 -13.15 8.59
C PHE A 229 24.51 -12.77 10.07
N GLY A 230 23.65 -13.28 10.96
CA GLY A 230 23.85 -13.23 12.41
C GLY A 230 23.58 -11.88 13.07
N ALA A 231 23.04 -10.91 12.33
CA ALA A 231 22.80 -9.54 12.80
C ALA A 231 21.56 -8.93 12.12
N LEU A 232 21.14 -7.76 12.60
CA LEU A 232 20.23 -6.89 11.86
C LEU A 232 21.00 -6.16 10.75
N PRO A 233 20.35 -5.77 9.65
CA PRO A 233 21.01 -5.00 8.60
C PRO A 233 21.37 -3.60 9.08
N ASP A 234 22.48 -3.03 8.60
CA ASP A 234 22.83 -1.63 8.88
C ASP A 234 21.81 -0.64 8.30
N GLN A 235 21.20 -1.01 7.17
CA GLN A 235 20.21 -0.19 6.49
C GLN A 235 19.18 -1.04 5.76
N VAL A 236 17.92 -0.59 5.79
CA VAL A 236 16.81 -1.13 5.00
C VAL A 236 16.33 -0.07 4.03
N VAL A 237 16.24 -0.45 2.74
CA VAL A 237 15.87 0.47 1.65
C VAL A 237 14.61 -0.01 0.96
N ALA A 238 13.66 0.89 0.69
CA ALA A 238 12.42 0.57 0.00
C ALA A 238 11.92 1.75 -0.84
N CYS A 239 11.23 1.48 -1.95
CA CYS A 239 10.67 2.54 -2.79
C CYS A 239 9.36 3.09 -2.20
N VAL A 240 9.12 4.38 -2.37
CA VAL A 240 7.99 5.10 -1.79
C VAL A 240 7.18 5.76 -2.92
N GLY A 241 6.08 5.11 -3.28
CA GLY A 241 4.94 5.77 -3.93
C GLY A 241 3.94 6.15 -2.84
N GLY A 242 2.81 5.44 -2.75
CA GLY A 242 1.94 5.52 -1.57
C GLY A 242 2.50 4.85 -0.29
N GLY A 243 3.70 4.26 -0.34
CA GLY A 243 4.46 3.81 0.84
C GLY A 243 4.23 2.39 1.37
N SER A 244 3.31 1.59 0.83
CA SER A 244 2.93 0.33 1.52
C SER A 244 4.00 -0.76 1.62
N ASN A 245 4.88 -0.91 0.62
CA ASN A 245 6.00 -1.86 0.73
C ASN A 245 7.02 -1.37 1.77
N ALA A 246 7.32 -0.06 1.74
CA ALA A 246 8.25 0.57 2.66
C ALA A 246 7.74 0.48 4.11
N ALA A 247 6.49 0.85 4.37
CA ALA A 247 5.89 0.75 5.69
C ALA A 247 5.87 -0.70 6.22
N GLY A 248 5.54 -1.68 5.36
CA GLY A 248 5.57 -3.10 5.74
C GLY A 248 6.97 -3.65 6.01
N MET A 249 7.96 -3.14 5.28
CA MET A 249 9.36 -3.49 5.48
C MET A 249 9.93 -2.83 6.75
N PHE A 250 9.70 -1.53 6.93
CA PHE A 250 10.31 -0.71 7.97
C PHE A 250 9.69 -0.92 9.35
N TYR A 251 8.38 -1.15 9.44
CA TYR A 251 7.68 -1.18 10.73
C TYR A 251 8.28 -2.15 11.75
N PRO A 252 8.71 -3.38 11.39
CA PRO A 252 9.36 -4.31 12.32
C PRO A 252 10.78 -3.91 12.76
N PHE A 253 11.38 -2.88 12.15
CA PHE A 253 12.70 -2.32 12.51
C PHE A 253 12.60 -0.92 13.14
N ILE A 254 11.40 -0.34 13.29
CA ILE A 254 11.25 1.08 13.61
C ILE A 254 11.77 1.49 14.99
N ASP A 255 11.85 0.53 15.91
CA ASP A 255 12.39 0.72 17.26
C ASP A 255 13.86 0.26 17.36
N ASP A 256 14.46 -0.30 16.29
CA ASP A 256 15.86 -0.71 16.23
C ASP A 256 16.72 0.51 15.79
N GLU A 257 17.17 1.34 16.75
CA GLU A 257 17.88 2.63 16.48
C GLU A 257 19.14 2.50 15.61
N ASP A 258 19.78 1.33 15.62
CA ASP A 258 20.99 1.05 14.82
C ASP A 258 20.67 0.70 13.35
N VAL A 259 19.40 0.52 12.99
CA VAL A 259 18.97 0.16 11.63
C VAL A 259 18.48 1.42 10.90
N ALA A 260 19.25 1.90 9.92
CA ALA A 260 18.83 3.03 9.12
C ALA A 260 17.65 2.65 8.18
N LEU A 261 16.63 3.51 8.09
CA LEU A 261 15.46 3.30 7.23
C LEU A 261 15.44 4.33 6.10
N LEU A 262 15.64 3.90 4.86
CA LEU A 262 15.74 4.78 3.69
C LEU A 262 14.60 4.54 2.70
N GLY A 263 13.67 5.51 2.62
CA GLY A 263 12.65 5.58 1.58
C GLY A 263 13.18 6.25 0.32
N VAL A 264 12.90 5.67 -0.86
CA VAL A 264 13.30 6.23 -2.17
C VAL A 264 12.08 6.61 -3.00
N GLU A 265 11.88 7.89 -3.23
CA GLU A 265 10.79 8.44 -4.06
C GLU A 265 11.19 8.54 -5.56
N ALA A 266 10.22 8.79 -6.44
CA ALA A 266 10.46 8.84 -7.88
C ALA A 266 10.97 10.21 -8.34
N GLY A 267 12.29 10.34 -8.49
CA GLY A 267 12.96 11.57 -8.94
C GLY A 267 12.68 12.04 -10.37
N GLY A 268 11.90 11.28 -11.16
CA GLY A 268 11.34 11.80 -12.40
C GLY A 268 12.35 12.19 -13.49
N ARG A 269 12.03 13.25 -14.24
CA ARG A 269 12.86 13.81 -15.32
C ARG A 269 13.82 14.89 -14.82
N SER A 270 13.40 15.63 -13.80
CA SER A 270 14.12 16.74 -13.18
C SER A 270 13.56 17.00 -11.79
N SER A 271 14.19 17.88 -11.01
CA SER A 271 13.66 18.36 -9.72
C SER A 271 12.60 19.46 -9.86
N GLU A 272 12.21 19.80 -11.10
CA GLU A 272 11.16 20.79 -11.33
C GLU A 272 9.78 20.20 -11.02
N ARG A 273 8.91 21.02 -10.43
CA ARG A 273 7.53 20.63 -10.13
C ARG A 273 6.82 20.16 -11.40
N GLY A 274 6.14 19.02 -11.33
CA GLY A 274 5.49 18.38 -12.48
C GLY A 274 6.33 17.28 -13.16
N ASP A 275 7.64 17.28 -12.97
CA ASP A 275 8.55 16.33 -13.63
C ASP A 275 8.95 15.13 -12.77
N HIS A 276 8.57 15.11 -11.49
CA HIS A 276 8.86 14.05 -10.53
C HIS A 276 7.64 13.73 -9.64
N ALA A 277 7.70 12.65 -8.87
CA ALA A 277 6.68 12.22 -7.90
C ALA A 277 7.37 11.94 -6.55
N SER A 278 7.75 13.02 -5.86
CA SER A 278 8.56 12.97 -4.63
C SER A 278 8.05 13.96 -3.56
N PRO A 279 6.81 13.79 -3.06
CA PRO A 279 6.20 14.72 -2.12
C PRO A 279 6.93 14.83 -0.78
N LEU A 280 7.57 13.78 -0.27
CA LEU A 280 8.31 13.89 1.01
C LEU A 280 9.58 14.73 0.86
N SER A 281 10.14 14.79 -0.35
CA SER A 281 11.36 15.55 -0.64
C SER A 281 11.09 17.00 -1.08
N PHE A 282 10.00 17.24 -1.82
CA PHE A 282 9.74 18.53 -2.49
C PHE A 282 8.31 19.05 -2.32
N GLY A 283 7.43 18.30 -1.65
CA GLY A 283 6.05 18.68 -1.40
C GLY A 283 5.88 19.43 -0.08
N ASP A 284 4.65 19.82 0.18
CA ASP A 284 4.25 20.56 1.38
C ASP A 284 3.17 19.79 2.14
N PRO A 285 3.05 19.98 3.47
CA PRO A 285 1.93 19.41 4.23
C PRO A 285 0.58 19.87 3.68
N GLY A 286 -0.32 18.92 3.41
CA GLY A 286 -1.61 19.15 2.81
C GLY A 286 -2.57 17.98 3.03
N VAL A 287 -3.83 18.16 2.61
CA VAL A 287 -4.86 17.12 2.68
C VAL A 287 -5.10 16.58 1.29
N LEU A 288 -4.84 15.29 1.09
CA LEU A 288 -5.14 14.59 -0.17
C LEU A 288 -5.73 13.21 0.13
N HIS A 289 -6.76 12.85 -0.64
CA HIS A 289 -7.43 11.55 -0.58
C HIS A 289 -7.82 11.09 0.84
N GLY A 290 -8.16 12.01 1.74
CA GLY A 290 -8.71 11.68 3.06
C GLY A 290 -7.71 11.64 4.22
N SER A 291 -6.43 11.95 4.00
CA SER A 291 -5.43 12.10 5.06
C SER A 291 -4.63 13.39 4.93
N PHE A 292 -4.13 13.90 6.05
CA PHE A 292 -3.11 14.94 6.08
C PHE A 292 -1.72 14.32 5.95
N SER A 293 -0.97 14.69 4.91
CA SER A 293 0.36 14.17 4.60
C SER A 293 1.16 15.21 3.80
N TYR A 294 2.31 14.82 3.24
CA TYR A 294 2.98 15.64 2.23
C TYR A 294 2.31 15.42 0.87
N VAL A 295 2.15 16.50 0.12
CA VAL A 295 1.50 16.51 -1.19
C VAL A 295 2.26 17.44 -2.12
N MET A 296 2.40 17.05 -3.39
CA MET A 296 2.81 17.97 -4.45
C MET A 296 1.65 18.93 -4.76
N GLN A 297 1.74 20.18 -4.28
CA GLN A 297 0.71 21.21 -4.46
C GLN A 297 1.29 22.58 -4.83
N ASP A 298 0.47 23.42 -5.46
CA ASP A 298 0.82 24.81 -5.76
C ASP A 298 0.52 25.78 -4.60
N GLU A 299 0.76 27.07 -4.81
CA GLU A 299 0.57 28.11 -3.79
C GLU A 299 -0.91 28.27 -3.37
N ASP A 300 -1.85 27.85 -4.22
CA ASP A 300 -3.30 27.86 -3.95
C ASP A 300 -3.79 26.52 -3.34
N GLY A 301 -2.88 25.57 -3.09
CA GLY A 301 -3.18 24.24 -2.57
C GLY A 301 -3.81 23.29 -3.59
N GLN A 302 -3.69 23.57 -4.89
CA GLN A 302 -4.12 22.63 -5.93
C GLN A 302 -3.07 21.54 -6.11
N THR A 303 -3.53 20.28 -6.15
CA THR A 303 -2.63 19.14 -6.38
C THR A 303 -1.99 19.25 -7.77
N CYS A 304 -0.67 19.31 -7.78
CA CYS A 304 0.11 19.36 -9.01
C CYS A 304 0.04 18.03 -9.76
N ASP A 305 0.26 18.11 -11.07
CA ASP A 305 0.62 16.91 -11.81
C ASP A 305 2.01 16.44 -11.38
N VAL A 306 2.28 15.15 -11.56
CA VAL A 306 3.56 14.51 -11.24
C VAL A 306 3.97 13.60 -12.38
N HIS A 307 5.23 13.18 -12.38
CA HIS A 307 5.72 12.28 -13.39
C HIS A 307 6.71 11.25 -12.84
N SER A 308 6.43 9.98 -13.14
CA SER A 308 7.37 8.88 -13.02
C SER A 308 7.28 7.95 -14.21
N ILE A 309 8.41 7.37 -14.63
CA ILE A 309 8.40 6.25 -15.59
C ILE A 309 7.68 5.03 -15.00
N SER A 310 7.68 4.89 -13.67
CA SER A 310 7.00 3.82 -12.95
C SER A 310 5.63 4.28 -12.50
N ALA A 311 4.57 3.78 -13.14
CA ALA A 311 3.17 4.07 -12.77
C ALA A 311 2.82 3.69 -11.31
N GLY A 312 3.61 2.82 -10.66
CA GLY A 312 3.41 2.47 -9.25
C GLY A 312 3.93 3.53 -8.26
N LEU A 313 4.75 4.46 -8.74
CA LEU A 313 5.32 5.57 -7.98
C LEU A 313 4.80 6.93 -8.44
N ASP A 314 3.97 6.97 -9.48
CA ASP A 314 3.42 8.19 -10.08
C ASP A 314 2.21 8.70 -9.26
N TYR A 315 2.49 9.14 -8.03
CA TYR A 315 1.49 9.61 -7.07
C TYR A 315 1.96 10.91 -6.39
N PRO A 316 1.12 11.96 -6.37
CA PRO A 316 1.48 13.27 -5.83
C PRO A 316 1.41 13.36 -4.31
#